data_AF-A0AA35RYT6-F1
#
_entry.id   AF-A0AA35RYT6-F1
#
_cell.length_a   1.000
_cell.length_b   1.000
_cell.length_c   1.000
_cell.angle_alpha   90.00
_cell.angle_beta   90.00
_cell.angle_gamma   90.00
#
_symmetry.space_group_name_H-M   'P 1'
#
loop_
_entity.id
_entity.type
_entity.pdbx_description
1 polymer ?
#
loop_
_entity_poly.entity_id
_entity_poly.type
_entity_poly.pdbx_seq_one_letter_code
_entity_poly.pdbx_strand_id
1 'polypeptide(L)'
;MAGRRLQLVPAGAPELVRGDQKDRFYSSYLGSLVTDVIHHLLPLRYVLRWEREFQLIAEVWYYGLTTVCGNQTLGEEYCNIVQVAPGTRRSTSQHTHFAVPGFLRRTTSVLLQVLGPYVLEKTLGWLGQRVRDRNLSLSLSHRQYGLLETALDCAEDLASLVHLLHLGLFYIRGLFHLLGKRLTGIKYLVVSYEPLENDQLVRQGAYRLLGWLVLCQLAVKLLVLVRKLYRLWKGCGQAREELGGSGIRVLSEPRERTERRVRLKCPLCLEPCRSVTATRCGHLFCWQCVAEWVRDRRECPVCRATVEPQTLVALQHFAV
;
A
#
# COMPACT_ATOMS: atom_id res chain seq x y z
N MET A 1 -6.02 49.99 -18.46
CA MET A 1 -6.06 48.51 -18.35
C MET A 1 -4.74 48.04 -17.74
N ALA A 2 -4.63 47.99 -16.41
CA ALA A 2 -3.42 47.49 -15.75
C ALA A 2 -3.29 45.99 -16.05
N GLY A 3 -2.29 45.60 -16.86
CA GLY A 3 -2.06 44.21 -17.25
C GLY A 3 -1.83 43.35 -16.00
N ARG A 4 -2.68 42.34 -15.78
CA ARG A 4 -2.46 41.34 -14.74
C ARG A 4 -1.13 40.65 -15.02
N ARG A 5 -0.16 40.80 -14.13
CA ARG A 5 1.14 40.13 -14.26
C ARG A 5 1.00 38.67 -13.86
N LEU A 6 1.44 37.78 -14.74
CA LEU A 6 1.61 36.36 -14.44
C LEU A 6 2.60 36.19 -13.29
N GLN A 7 2.18 35.48 -12.23
CA GLN A 7 3.05 35.13 -11.11
C GLN A 7 3.20 33.61 -11.02
N LEU A 8 4.44 33.17 -10.82
CA LEU A 8 4.79 31.77 -10.59
C LEU A 8 5.14 31.59 -9.11
N VAL A 9 4.32 30.82 -8.40
CA VAL A 9 4.47 30.59 -6.95
C VAL A 9 4.58 29.09 -6.71
N PRO A 10 5.36 28.61 -5.72
CA PRO A 10 5.39 27.20 -5.37
C PRO A 10 3.98 26.65 -5.09
N ALA A 11 3.65 25.49 -5.67
CA ALA A 11 2.37 24.85 -5.44
C ALA A 11 2.22 24.38 -3.99
N GLY A 12 1.06 24.62 -3.39
CA GLY A 12 0.75 24.17 -2.05
C GLY A 12 0.27 22.72 -2.01
N ALA A 13 0.11 22.20 -0.79
CA ALA A 13 -0.53 20.91 -0.56
C ALA A 13 -1.94 20.79 -1.21
N PRO A 14 -2.85 21.78 -1.12
CA PRO A 14 -4.20 21.63 -1.70
C PRO A 14 -4.22 21.47 -3.21
N GLU A 15 -3.42 22.24 -3.94
CA GLU A 15 -3.36 22.17 -5.41
C GLU A 15 -2.79 20.82 -5.84
N LEU A 16 -1.72 20.37 -5.18
CA LEU A 16 -1.09 19.07 -5.45
C LEU A 16 -2.02 17.89 -5.18
N VAL A 17 -2.73 17.92 -4.06
CA VAL A 17 -3.67 16.84 -3.70
C VAL A 17 -4.86 16.81 -4.66
N ARG A 18 -5.41 17.96 -5.04
CA ARG A 18 -6.53 18.02 -6.01
C ARG A 18 -6.11 17.57 -7.41
N GLY A 19 -4.91 17.97 -7.86
CA GLY A 19 -4.35 17.51 -9.12
C GLY A 19 -4.18 16.00 -9.13
N ASP A 20 -3.56 15.43 -8.09
CA ASP A 20 -3.36 13.98 -7.94
C ASP A 20 -4.69 13.20 -7.89
N GLN A 21 -5.68 13.71 -7.16
CA GLN A 21 -7.03 13.11 -7.14
C GLN A 21 -7.67 13.10 -8.53
N LYS A 22 -7.54 14.19 -9.28
CA LYS A 22 -8.08 14.30 -10.64
C LYS A 22 -7.35 13.36 -11.61
N ASP A 23 -6.04 13.23 -11.49
CA ASP A 23 -5.24 12.28 -12.28
C ASP A 23 -5.63 10.84 -11.99
N ARG A 24 -5.77 10.46 -10.71
CA ARG A 24 -6.23 9.13 -10.32
C ARG A 24 -7.62 8.81 -10.84
N PHE A 25 -8.54 9.78 -10.82
CA PHE A 25 -9.87 9.59 -11.37
C PHE A 25 -9.82 9.21 -12.86
N TYR A 26 -9.06 9.95 -13.68
CA TYR A 26 -8.96 9.67 -15.12
C TYR A 26 -8.16 8.39 -15.42
N SER A 27 -7.11 8.12 -14.66
CA SER A 27 -6.35 6.87 -14.79
C SER A 27 -7.23 5.64 -14.49
N SER A 28 -8.01 5.69 -13.40
CA SER A 28 -8.95 4.61 -13.06
C SER A 28 -10.08 4.48 -14.08
N TYR A 29 -10.59 5.60 -14.60
CA TYR A 29 -11.58 5.60 -15.67
C TYR A 29 -11.04 4.98 -16.97
N LEU A 30 -9.80 5.30 -17.35
CA LEU A 30 -9.13 4.64 -18.47
C LEU A 30 -9.00 3.13 -18.19
N GLY A 31 -8.64 2.75 -16.96
CA GLY A 31 -8.56 1.35 -16.53
C GLY A 31 -9.89 0.61 -16.66
N SER A 32 -11.02 1.23 -16.29
CA SER A 32 -12.35 0.62 -16.48
C SER A 32 -12.68 0.46 -17.95
N LEU A 33 -12.39 1.45 -18.80
CA LEU A 33 -12.60 1.34 -20.25
C LEU A 33 -11.77 0.21 -20.87
N VAL A 34 -10.49 0.08 -20.47
CA VAL A 34 -9.64 -1.02 -20.93
C VAL A 34 -10.23 -2.37 -20.47
N THR A 35 -10.68 -2.45 -19.22
CA THR A 35 -11.26 -3.67 -18.66
C THR A 35 -12.56 -4.05 -19.37
N ASP A 36 -13.42 -3.08 -19.68
CA ASP A 36 -14.67 -3.28 -20.43
C ASP A 36 -14.43 -3.80 -21.85
N VAL A 37 -13.47 -3.22 -22.56
CA VAL A 37 -13.06 -3.71 -23.89
C VAL A 37 -12.55 -5.15 -23.81
N ILE A 38 -11.76 -5.47 -22.78
CA ILE A 38 -11.23 -6.81 -22.58
C ILE A 38 -12.34 -7.81 -22.19
N HIS A 39 -13.35 -7.39 -21.43
CA HIS A 39 -14.52 -8.22 -21.11
C HIS A 39 -15.29 -8.68 -22.34
N HIS A 40 -15.31 -7.88 -23.41
CA HIS A 40 -15.92 -8.29 -24.68
C HIS A 40 -15.07 -9.31 -25.47
N LEU A 41 -13.76 -9.41 -25.18
CA LEU A 41 -12.82 -10.27 -25.92
C LEU A 41 -12.44 -11.55 -25.18
N LEU A 42 -12.42 -11.53 -23.85
CA LEU A 42 -11.93 -12.63 -23.02
C LEU A 42 -12.99 -13.12 -22.01
N PRO A 43 -12.98 -14.41 -21.66
CA PRO A 43 -13.85 -14.95 -20.62
C PRO A 43 -13.65 -14.24 -19.27
N LEU A 44 -14.75 -14.02 -18.54
CA LEU A 44 -14.79 -13.30 -17.24
C LEU A 44 -13.73 -13.77 -16.23
N ARG A 45 -13.41 -15.07 -16.21
CA ARG A 45 -12.37 -15.66 -15.34
C ARG A 45 -10.97 -15.06 -15.54
N TYR A 46 -10.61 -14.72 -16.77
CA TYR A 46 -9.32 -14.08 -17.05
C TYR A 46 -9.36 -12.62 -16.65
N VAL A 47 -10.49 -11.94 -16.88
CA VAL A 47 -10.60 -10.53 -16.56
C VAL A 47 -10.50 -10.28 -15.05
N LEU A 48 -11.23 -11.06 -14.25
CA LEU A 48 -11.14 -10.97 -12.78
C LEU A 48 -9.74 -11.34 -12.25
N ARG A 49 -9.03 -12.25 -12.90
CA ARG A 49 -7.67 -12.66 -12.50
C ARG A 49 -6.64 -11.57 -12.76
N TRP A 50 -6.79 -10.82 -13.85
CA TRP A 50 -5.81 -9.86 -14.35
C TRP A 50 -6.27 -8.40 -14.23
N GLU A 51 -7.38 -8.13 -13.53
CA GLU A 51 -7.95 -6.79 -13.34
C GLU A 51 -6.93 -5.77 -12.81
N ARG A 52 -6.14 -6.17 -11.80
CA ARG A 52 -5.07 -5.32 -11.24
C ARG A 52 -4.02 -4.94 -12.28
N GLU A 53 -3.71 -5.85 -13.20
CA GLU A 53 -2.71 -5.63 -14.24
C GLU A 53 -3.24 -4.71 -15.33
N PHE A 54 -4.53 -4.81 -15.67
CA PHE A 54 -5.17 -3.88 -16.61
C PHE A 54 -5.23 -2.45 -16.05
N GLN A 55 -5.52 -2.30 -14.76
CA GLN A 55 -5.46 -1.01 -14.08
C GLN A 55 -4.03 -0.43 -14.10
N LEU A 56 -3.01 -1.26 -13.83
CA LEU A 56 -1.61 -0.84 -13.89
C LEU A 56 -1.20 -0.39 -15.31
N ILE A 57 -1.61 -1.15 -16.34
CA ILE A 57 -1.33 -0.79 -17.75
C ILE A 57 -1.97 0.55 -18.10
N ALA A 58 -3.22 0.77 -17.71
CA ALA A 58 -3.90 2.03 -17.95
C ALA A 58 -3.20 3.21 -17.26
N GLU A 59 -2.71 3.02 -16.03
CA GLU A 59 -1.95 4.05 -15.31
C GLU A 59 -0.60 4.34 -15.98
N VAL A 60 0.13 3.30 -16.42
CA VAL A 60 1.36 3.45 -17.20
C VAL A 60 1.09 4.19 -18.52
N TRP A 61 -0.01 3.88 -19.20
CA TRP A 61 -0.40 4.58 -20.43
C TRP A 61 -0.74 6.04 -20.18
N TYR A 62 -1.53 6.33 -19.15
CA TYR A 62 -1.91 7.69 -18.79
C TYR A 62 -0.67 8.55 -18.52
N TYR A 63 0.22 8.13 -17.63
CA TYR A 63 1.43 8.88 -17.31
C TYR A 63 2.50 8.81 -18.40
N GLY A 64 2.48 7.78 -19.23
CA GLY A 64 3.34 7.64 -20.41
C GLY A 64 3.02 8.71 -21.46
N LEU A 65 1.75 8.81 -21.85
CA LEU A 65 1.28 9.77 -22.86
C LEU A 65 1.30 11.22 -22.37
N THR A 66 1.19 11.43 -21.06
CA THR A 66 1.27 12.76 -20.44
C THR A 66 2.70 13.09 -20.02
N THR A 67 3.08 12.70 -18.80
CA THR A 67 4.31 13.11 -18.13
C THR A 67 5.58 12.65 -18.85
N VAL A 68 5.65 11.42 -19.35
CA VAL A 68 6.87 10.91 -20.00
C VAL A 68 7.11 11.62 -21.34
N CYS A 69 6.06 11.75 -22.17
CA CYS A 69 6.09 12.53 -23.41
C CYS A 69 6.36 14.03 -23.17
N GLY A 70 6.03 14.55 -21.98
CA GLY A 70 6.27 15.94 -21.60
C GLY A 70 5.07 16.85 -21.75
N ASN A 71 3.90 16.26 -21.92
CA ASN A 71 2.62 16.95 -21.83
C ASN A 71 2.22 17.04 -20.35
N GLN A 72 1.36 18.02 -20.05
CA GLN A 72 0.75 18.12 -18.73
C GLN A 72 -0.26 17.00 -18.52
N THR A 73 -0.45 16.59 -17.27
CA THR A 73 -1.58 15.72 -16.92
C THR A 73 -2.87 16.52 -16.80
N LEU A 74 -4.03 15.86 -16.86
CA LEU A 74 -5.33 16.54 -16.69
C LEU A 74 -5.48 17.15 -15.29
N GLY A 75 -4.87 16.54 -14.27
CA GLY A 75 -4.81 17.10 -12.92
C GLY A 75 -3.92 18.33 -12.83
N GLU A 76 -2.82 18.34 -13.59
CA GLU A 76 -1.92 19.50 -13.68
C GLU A 76 -2.60 20.70 -14.34
N GLU A 77 -3.28 20.47 -15.45
CA GLU A 77 -4.09 21.49 -16.12
C GLU A 77 -5.24 21.97 -15.22
N TYR A 78 -5.93 21.05 -14.55
CA TYR A 78 -7.07 21.37 -13.68
C TYR A 78 -6.68 22.28 -12.51
N CYS A 79 -5.49 22.09 -11.93
CA CYS A 79 -4.98 22.90 -10.83
C CYS A 79 -4.05 24.04 -11.28
N ASN A 80 -3.87 24.22 -12.60
CA ASN A 80 -2.96 25.18 -13.21
C ASN A 80 -1.54 25.11 -12.61
N ILE A 81 -1.02 23.88 -12.45
CA ILE A 81 0.30 23.59 -11.90
C ILE A 81 1.23 23.05 -12.99
N VAL A 82 2.50 23.45 -12.94
CA VAL A 82 3.51 23.06 -13.94
C VAL A 82 4.69 22.38 -13.27
N GLN A 83 5.14 21.26 -13.84
CA GLN A 83 6.32 20.54 -13.39
C GLN A 83 7.60 21.34 -13.68
N VAL A 84 8.43 21.53 -12.66
CA VAL A 84 9.73 22.16 -12.76
C VAL A 84 10.79 21.33 -12.05
N ALA A 85 12.02 21.38 -12.56
CA ALA A 85 13.16 20.74 -11.94
C ALA A 85 14.28 21.76 -11.70
N PRO A 86 15.16 21.51 -10.71
CA PRO A 86 16.34 22.34 -10.51
C PRO A 86 17.21 22.31 -11.77
N GLY A 87 17.47 23.49 -12.35
CA GLY A 87 18.30 23.67 -13.52
C GLY A 87 19.77 23.33 -13.22
N THR A 88 20.44 22.66 -14.16
CA THR A 88 21.81 22.17 -14.01
C THR A 88 22.87 23.29 -14.10
N ARG A 89 22.50 24.50 -14.54
CA ARG A 89 23.44 25.64 -14.62
C ARG A 89 23.47 26.39 -13.29
N ARG A 90 24.59 26.26 -12.58
CA ARG A 90 25.03 27.26 -11.58
C ARG A 90 25.21 28.59 -12.32
N SER A 91 24.20 29.44 -12.29
CA SER A 91 24.31 30.83 -12.74
C SER A 91 24.26 31.75 -11.53
N THR A 92 25.25 32.62 -11.46
CA THR A 92 25.64 33.53 -10.39
C THR A 92 24.67 34.70 -10.18
N SER A 93 23.40 34.56 -10.57
CA SER A 93 22.38 35.61 -10.48
C SER A 93 21.20 35.16 -9.64
N GLN A 94 20.73 36.04 -8.76
CA GLN A 94 19.73 35.89 -7.70
C GLN A 94 18.34 35.33 -8.09
N HIS A 95 18.14 34.90 -9.33
CA HIS A 95 16.92 34.25 -9.82
C HIS A 95 17.20 32.78 -10.18
N THR A 96 16.66 31.86 -9.37
CA THR A 96 16.65 30.43 -9.69
C THR A 96 15.85 30.19 -10.96
N HIS A 97 16.52 29.90 -12.08
CA HIS A 97 15.82 29.50 -13.29
C HIS A 97 15.26 28.08 -13.12
N PHE A 98 13.93 27.98 -13.13
CA PHE A 98 13.22 26.71 -13.22
C PHE A 98 13.24 26.22 -14.67
N ALA A 99 13.56 24.95 -14.87
CA ALA A 99 13.55 24.32 -16.18
C ALA A 99 12.55 23.16 -16.22
N VAL A 100 12.04 22.86 -17.42
CA VAL A 100 11.20 21.68 -17.64
C VAL A 100 12.03 20.42 -17.33
N PRO A 101 11.50 19.46 -16.55
CA PRO A 101 12.23 18.23 -16.24
C PRO A 101 12.59 17.47 -17.52
N GLY A 102 13.86 17.07 -17.63
CA GLY A 102 14.31 16.22 -18.73
C GLY A 102 13.67 14.83 -18.69
N PHE A 103 13.67 14.16 -19.84
CA PHE A 103 13.04 12.85 -20.05
C PHE A 103 13.37 11.83 -18.93
N LEU A 104 14.66 11.66 -18.59
CA LEU A 104 15.07 10.68 -17.56
C LEU A 104 14.45 10.96 -16.19
N ARG A 105 14.34 12.23 -15.77
CA ARG A 105 13.72 12.58 -14.48
C ARG A 105 12.22 12.27 -14.49
N ARG A 106 11.54 12.58 -15.60
CA ARG A 106 10.11 12.29 -15.77
C ARG A 106 9.86 10.78 -15.77
N THR A 107 10.59 10.03 -16.57
CA THR A 107 10.46 8.57 -16.69
C THR A 107 10.76 7.89 -15.36
N THR A 108 11.88 8.19 -14.69
CA THR A 108 12.19 7.61 -13.38
C THR A 108 11.12 7.94 -12.33
N SER A 109 10.57 9.16 -12.35
CA SER A 109 9.49 9.53 -11.44
C SER A 109 8.22 8.71 -11.67
N VAL A 110 7.82 8.54 -12.94
CA VAL A 110 6.63 7.77 -13.32
C VAL A 110 6.82 6.28 -13.03
N LEU A 111 7.98 5.71 -13.37
CA LEU A 111 8.29 4.31 -13.05
C LEU A 111 8.23 4.07 -11.55
N LEU A 112 8.81 4.96 -10.75
CA LEU A 112 8.81 4.78 -9.30
C LEU A 112 7.42 4.97 -8.68
N GLN A 113 6.59 5.87 -9.21
CA GLN A 113 5.24 6.10 -8.66
C GLN A 113 4.26 4.99 -9.05
N VAL A 114 4.32 4.48 -10.29
CA VAL A 114 3.35 3.51 -10.83
C VAL A 114 3.82 2.07 -10.57
N LEU A 115 5.02 1.71 -11.02
CA LEU A 115 5.52 0.34 -10.89
C LEU A 115 6.12 0.07 -9.51
N GLY A 116 6.61 1.09 -8.80
CA GLY A 116 7.27 0.94 -7.50
C GLY A 116 6.43 0.18 -6.47
N PRO A 117 5.20 0.62 -6.15
CA PRO A 117 4.33 -0.06 -5.20
C PRO A 117 3.99 -1.50 -5.64
N TYR A 118 3.67 -1.67 -6.92
CA TYR A 118 3.33 -2.98 -7.49
C TYR A 118 4.48 -3.99 -7.39
N VAL A 119 5.70 -3.58 -7.79
CA VAL A 119 6.88 -4.42 -7.70
C VAL A 119 7.21 -4.72 -6.24
N LEU A 120 7.08 -3.75 -5.34
CA LEU A 120 7.35 -3.95 -3.92
C LEU A 120 6.40 -4.98 -3.31
N GLU A 121 5.09 -4.85 -3.52
CA GLU A 121 4.09 -5.80 -3.01
C GLU A 121 4.32 -7.21 -3.59
N LYS A 122 4.52 -7.30 -4.91
CA LYS A 122 4.71 -8.59 -5.58
C LYS A 122 6.01 -9.28 -5.19
N THR A 123 7.11 -8.53 -5.03
CA THR A 123 8.41 -9.09 -4.63
C THR A 123 8.43 -9.51 -3.15
N LEU A 124 7.91 -8.68 -2.24
CA LEU A 124 7.80 -9.03 -0.82
C LEU A 124 6.86 -10.23 -0.62
N GLY A 125 5.70 -10.24 -1.28
CA GLY A 125 4.74 -11.35 -1.19
C GLY A 125 5.30 -12.65 -1.76
N TRP A 126 5.93 -12.60 -2.95
CA TRP A 126 6.58 -13.76 -3.55
C TRP A 126 7.72 -14.31 -2.69
N LEU A 127 8.56 -13.43 -2.15
CA LEU A 127 9.68 -13.83 -1.30
C LEU A 127 9.17 -14.41 0.03
N GLY A 128 8.15 -13.79 0.62
CA GLY A 128 7.48 -14.30 1.82
C GLY A 128 6.89 -15.69 1.63
N GLN A 129 6.20 -15.94 0.52
CA GLN A 129 5.66 -17.26 0.18
C GLN A 129 6.77 -18.29 0.00
N ARG A 130 7.84 -17.96 -0.74
CA ARG A 130 8.97 -18.88 -0.95
C ARG A 130 9.72 -19.24 0.32
N VAL A 131 9.89 -18.26 1.21
CA VAL A 131 10.53 -18.48 2.52
C VAL A 131 9.65 -19.38 3.39
N ARG A 132 8.32 -19.18 3.37
CA ARG A 132 7.37 -20.01 4.11
C ARG A 132 7.30 -21.45 3.59
N ASP A 133 7.33 -21.62 2.27
CA ASP A 133 7.29 -22.93 1.62
C ASP A 133 8.64 -23.68 1.66
N ARG A 134 9.69 -23.07 2.23
CA ARG A 134 11.08 -23.59 2.24
C ARG A 134 11.62 -23.95 0.86
N ASN A 135 11.06 -23.34 -0.18
CA ASN A 135 11.43 -23.56 -1.58
C ASN A 135 12.62 -22.70 -2.02
N LEU A 136 13.35 -22.12 -1.06
CA LEU A 136 14.60 -21.41 -1.33
C LEU A 136 15.74 -22.43 -1.26
N SER A 137 16.55 -22.53 -2.32
CA SER A 137 17.72 -23.42 -2.40
C SER A 137 18.86 -23.06 -1.42
N LEU A 138 18.60 -22.15 -0.47
CA LEU A 138 19.52 -21.81 0.59
C LEU A 138 19.39 -22.86 1.71
N SER A 139 20.46 -23.63 1.92
CA SER A 139 20.58 -24.58 3.03
C SER A 139 20.76 -23.84 4.37
N LEU A 140 19.70 -23.18 4.84
CA LEU A 140 19.67 -22.42 6.09
C LEU A 140 19.08 -23.26 7.24
N SER A 141 19.55 -23.00 8.46
CA SER A 141 19.05 -23.61 9.70
C SER A 141 17.61 -23.18 10.01
N HIS A 142 16.84 -24.00 10.74
CA HIS A 142 15.48 -23.67 11.18
C HIS A 142 15.35 -22.30 11.88
N ARG A 143 16.39 -21.88 12.61
CA ARG A 143 16.44 -20.56 13.27
C ARG A 143 16.56 -19.41 12.26
N GLN A 144 17.28 -19.62 11.16
CA GLN A 144 17.53 -18.60 10.14
C GLN A 144 16.27 -18.35 9.29
N TYR A 145 15.49 -19.39 9.00
CA TYR A 145 14.19 -19.24 8.32
C TYR A 145 13.20 -18.40 9.13
N GLY A 146 13.10 -18.62 10.44
CA GLY A 146 12.23 -17.82 11.32
C GLY A 146 12.66 -16.35 11.40
N LEU A 147 13.97 -16.08 11.41
CA LEU A 147 14.50 -14.71 11.35
C LEU A 147 14.20 -14.04 10.01
N LEU A 148 14.35 -14.78 8.90
CA LEU A 148 14.08 -14.27 7.55
C LEU A 148 12.60 -13.95 7.34
N GLU A 149 11.68 -14.81 7.79
CA GLU A 149 10.24 -14.54 7.75
C GLU A 149 9.90 -13.27 8.55
N THR A 150 10.44 -13.15 9.76
CA THR A 150 10.27 -11.96 10.59
C THR A 150 10.83 -10.69 9.93
N ALA A 151 11.98 -10.79 9.24
CA ALA A 151 12.59 -9.67 8.54
C ALA A 151 11.74 -9.21 7.35
N LEU A 152 11.11 -10.13 6.62
CA LEU A 152 10.19 -9.82 5.51
C LEU A 152 8.93 -9.13 6.02
N ASP A 153 8.32 -9.63 7.10
CA ASP A 153 7.17 -8.97 7.74
C ASP A 153 7.55 -7.55 8.20
N CYS A 154 8.75 -7.38 8.77
CA CYS A 154 9.24 -6.06 9.17
C CYS A 154 9.55 -5.14 7.98
N ALA A 155 9.90 -5.67 6.82
CA ALA A 155 10.17 -4.88 5.61
C ALA A 155 8.88 -4.25 5.07
N GLU A 156 7.76 -4.98 5.07
CA GLU A 156 6.45 -4.44 4.71
C GLU A 156 6.00 -3.35 5.69
N ASP A 157 6.13 -3.62 6.99
CA ASP A 157 5.87 -2.64 8.05
C ASP A 157 6.71 -1.36 7.82
N LEU A 158 8.01 -1.51 7.53
CA LEU A 158 8.93 -0.40 7.27
C LEU A 158 8.55 0.41 6.03
N ALA A 159 8.17 -0.25 4.92
CA ALA A 159 7.71 0.44 3.72
C ALA A 159 6.49 1.34 4.03
N SER A 160 5.55 0.83 4.82
CA SER A 160 4.39 1.60 5.27
C SER A 160 4.78 2.81 6.13
N LEU A 161 5.77 2.66 7.02
CA LEU A 161 6.29 3.76 7.86
C LEU A 161 6.96 4.84 7.01
N VAL A 162 7.76 4.45 6.02
CA VAL A 162 8.42 5.38 5.09
C VAL A 162 7.38 6.19 4.31
N HIS A 163 6.32 5.53 3.82
CA HIS A 163 5.23 6.21 3.13
C HIS A 163 4.52 7.22 4.04
N LEU A 164 4.13 6.83 5.26
CA LEU A 164 3.47 7.73 6.21
C LEU A 164 4.36 8.91 6.61
N LEU A 165 5.66 8.67 6.85
CA LEU A 165 6.60 9.74 7.16
C LEU A 165 6.70 10.74 6.01
N HIS A 166 6.83 10.25 4.78
CA HIS A 166 6.87 11.11 3.60
C HIS A 166 5.58 11.94 3.43
N LEU A 167 4.42 11.31 3.61
CA LEU A 167 3.12 11.98 3.51
C LEU A 167 2.92 13.02 4.63
N GLY A 168 3.29 12.71 5.87
CA GLY A 168 3.26 13.67 6.98
C GLY A 168 4.18 14.86 6.73
N LEU A 169 5.41 14.61 6.28
CA LEU A 169 6.36 15.67 5.90
C LEU A 169 5.86 16.51 4.72
N PHE A 170 5.14 15.91 3.78
CA PHE A 170 4.50 16.63 2.68
C PHE A 170 3.45 17.61 3.19
N TYR A 171 2.52 17.18 4.03
CA TYR A 171 1.47 18.06 4.56
C TYR A 171 2.00 19.20 5.42
N ILE A 172 3.14 19.01 6.10
CA ILE A 172 3.77 20.05 6.92
C ILE A 172 4.57 21.05 6.06
N ARG A 173 5.35 20.56 5.08
CA ARG A 173 6.31 21.39 4.32
C ARG A 173 5.85 21.80 2.92
N GLY A 174 4.88 21.11 2.33
CA GLY A 174 4.33 21.39 1.00
C GLY A 174 5.26 21.06 -0.19
N LEU A 175 6.33 20.30 0.01
CA LEU A 175 7.39 20.20 -1.02
C LEU A 175 7.19 19.08 -2.06
N PHE A 176 6.79 17.87 -1.65
CA PHE A 176 6.68 16.71 -2.56
C PHE A 176 5.58 15.74 -2.11
N HIS A 177 4.50 15.61 -2.89
CA HIS A 177 3.41 14.65 -2.60
C HIS A 177 3.82 13.20 -2.85
N LEU A 178 4.61 12.95 -3.92
CA LEU A 178 4.99 11.60 -4.35
C LEU A 178 6.47 11.32 -4.05
N LEU A 179 6.78 10.10 -3.60
CA LEU A 179 8.15 9.65 -3.32
C LEU A 179 9.03 9.71 -4.58
N GLY A 180 8.51 9.29 -5.73
CA GLY A 180 9.21 9.37 -7.02
C GLY A 180 9.64 10.79 -7.37
N LYS A 181 8.76 11.77 -7.17
CA LYS A 181 9.04 13.18 -7.42
C LYS A 181 10.04 13.77 -6.42
N ARG A 182 10.04 13.29 -5.17
CA ARG A 182 11.07 13.65 -4.17
C ARG A 182 12.46 13.17 -4.58
N LEU A 183 12.59 11.94 -5.05
CA LEU A 183 13.88 11.39 -5.47
C LEU A 183 14.42 12.03 -6.75
N THR A 184 13.54 12.38 -7.69
CA THR A 184 13.93 13.04 -8.95
C THR A 184 14.02 14.56 -8.84
N GLY A 185 13.54 15.14 -7.73
CA GLY A 185 13.56 16.58 -7.46
C GLY A 185 12.58 17.39 -8.29
N ILE A 186 11.52 16.77 -8.80
CA ILE A 186 10.46 17.45 -9.57
C ILE A 186 9.53 18.18 -8.59
N LYS A 187 9.43 19.49 -8.76
CA LYS A 187 8.56 20.39 -8.00
C LYS A 187 7.45 20.92 -8.89
N TYR A 188 6.46 21.55 -8.28
CA TYR A 188 5.37 22.19 -8.99
C TYR A 188 5.30 23.67 -8.68
N LEU A 189 4.98 24.46 -9.70
CA LEU A 189 4.64 25.87 -9.57
C LEU A 189 3.19 26.06 -10.01
N VAL A 190 2.43 26.84 -9.25
CA VAL A 190 1.11 27.34 -9.65
C VAL A 190 1.30 28.55 -10.54
N VAL A 191 0.54 28.58 -11.63
CA VAL A 191 0.40 29.75 -12.49
C VAL A 191 -0.83 30.52 -12.01
N SER A 192 -0.66 31.73 -11.47
CA SER A 192 -1.79 32.55 -11.01
C SER A 192 -1.75 33.94 -11.61
N TYR A 193 -2.95 34.48 -11.85
CA TYR A 193 -3.20 35.86 -12.29
C TYR A 193 -3.68 36.77 -11.15
N GLU A 194 -4.00 36.19 -9.98
CA GLU A 194 -4.51 36.91 -8.80
C GLU A 194 -3.60 36.71 -7.57
N PRO A 195 -3.44 37.74 -6.71
CA PRO A 195 -2.64 37.66 -5.50
C PRO A 195 -3.31 36.71 -4.49
N LEU A 196 -2.60 35.63 -4.17
CA LEU A 196 -3.10 34.49 -3.39
C LEU A 196 -2.96 34.63 -1.86
N GLU A 197 -2.56 35.81 -1.35
CA GLU A 197 -1.98 35.94 0.00
C GLU A 197 -2.89 35.48 1.16
N ASN A 198 -4.17 35.85 1.19
CA ASN A 198 -5.01 35.56 2.36
C ASN A 198 -5.64 34.16 2.35
N ASP A 199 -6.02 33.63 1.18
CA ASP A 199 -6.73 32.36 1.08
C ASP A 199 -5.77 31.15 1.13
N GLN A 200 -4.52 31.32 0.66
CA GLN A 200 -3.50 30.26 0.76
C GLN A 200 -3.03 30.00 2.19
N LEU A 201 -2.84 31.03 3.01
CA LEU A 201 -2.36 30.87 4.40
C LEU A 201 -3.34 30.08 5.26
N VAL A 202 -4.64 30.38 5.15
CA VAL A 202 -5.71 29.66 5.86
C VAL A 202 -5.76 28.20 5.42
N ARG A 203 -5.74 27.94 4.10
CA ARG A 203 -5.71 26.58 3.57
C ARG A 203 -4.46 25.82 4.03
N GLN A 204 -3.28 26.43 3.98
CA GLN A 204 -2.04 25.82 4.45
C GLN A 204 -2.08 25.43 5.93
N GLY A 205 -2.73 26.23 6.79
CA GLY A 205 -2.94 25.90 8.20
C GLY A 205 -3.71 24.60 8.42
N ALA A 206 -4.79 24.39 7.67
CA ALA A 206 -5.61 23.18 7.75
C ALA A 206 -4.85 21.91 7.34
N TYR A 207 -4.05 21.97 6.26
CA TYR A 207 -3.25 20.82 5.83
C TYR A 207 -2.09 20.51 6.78
N ARG A 208 -1.54 21.50 7.49
CA ARG A 208 -0.53 21.25 8.54
C ARG A 208 -1.08 20.41 9.69
N LEU A 209 -2.36 20.60 10.08
CA LEU A 209 -3.02 19.75 11.09
C LEU A 209 -3.12 18.29 10.62
N LEU A 210 -3.50 18.09 9.35
CA LEU A 210 -3.52 16.75 8.75
C LEU A 210 -2.12 16.10 8.78
N GLY A 211 -1.06 16.89 8.53
CA GLY A 211 0.32 16.43 8.64
C GLY A 211 0.70 15.95 10.04
N TRP A 212 0.36 16.71 11.08
CA TRP A 212 0.57 16.29 12.47
C TRP A 212 -0.23 15.04 12.83
N LEU A 213 -1.47 14.92 12.35
CA LEU A 213 -2.29 13.72 12.56
C LEU A 213 -1.64 12.47 11.94
N VAL A 214 -1.10 12.59 10.72
CA VAL A 214 -0.35 11.51 10.07
C VAL A 214 0.93 11.16 10.84
N LEU A 215 1.64 12.14 11.41
CA LEU A 215 2.81 11.88 12.27
C LEU A 215 2.43 11.19 13.59
N CYS A 216 1.29 11.54 14.20
CA CYS A 216 0.77 10.81 15.35
C CYS A 216 0.45 9.36 14.99
N GLN A 217 -0.17 9.12 13.83
CA GLN A 217 -0.41 7.76 13.32
C GLN A 217 0.90 6.99 13.09
N LEU A 218 1.93 7.66 12.54
CA LEU A 218 3.26 7.10 12.38
C LEU A 218 3.86 6.69 13.73
N ALA A 219 3.75 7.53 14.77
CA ALA A 219 4.25 7.24 16.10
C ALA A 219 3.58 6.00 16.71
N VAL A 220 2.26 5.84 16.54
CA VAL A 220 1.54 4.64 17.00
C VAL A 220 2.02 3.39 16.27
N LYS A 221 2.13 3.44 14.93
CA LYS A 221 2.65 2.30 14.15
C LYS A 221 4.09 1.94 14.53
N LEU A 222 4.95 2.95 14.73
CA LEU A 222 6.32 2.76 15.18
C LEU A 222 6.36 2.08 16.56
N LEU A 223 5.52 2.50 17.50
CA LEU A 223 5.42 1.88 18.82
C LEU A 223 4.97 0.41 18.75
N VAL A 224 4.04 0.07 17.86
CA VAL A 224 3.64 -1.32 17.61
C VAL A 224 4.80 -2.14 17.03
N LEU A 225 5.53 -1.60 16.06
CA LEU A 225 6.70 -2.27 15.47
C LEU A 225 7.81 -2.48 16.51
N VAL A 226 8.11 -1.46 17.32
CA VAL A 226 9.09 -1.56 18.40
C VAL A 226 8.66 -2.62 19.43
N ARG A 227 7.37 -2.68 19.81
CA ARG A 227 6.86 -3.74 20.69
C ARG A 227 6.95 -5.14 20.07
N LYS A 228 6.73 -5.27 18.76
CA LYS A 228 6.90 -6.52 18.01
C LYS A 228 8.37 -6.96 18.07
N LEU A 229 9.31 -6.07 17.73
CA LEU A 229 10.75 -6.31 17.78
C LEU A 229 11.25 -6.62 19.20
N TYR A 230 10.77 -5.90 20.21
CA TYR A 230 11.14 -6.13 21.60
C TYR A 230 10.71 -7.52 22.10
N ARG A 231 9.50 -7.96 21.77
CA ARG A 231 9.02 -9.32 22.10
C ARG A 231 9.87 -10.40 21.46
N LEU A 232 10.27 -10.19 20.20
CA LEU A 232 11.15 -11.11 19.47
C LEU A 232 12.54 -11.18 20.09
N TRP A 233 13.12 -10.02 20.42
CA TRP A 233 14.43 -9.94 21.06
C TRP A 233 14.44 -10.62 22.43
N LYS A 234 13.43 -10.36 23.27
CA LYS A 234 13.30 -11.01 24.59
C LYS A 234 13.17 -12.53 24.50
N GLY A 235 12.40 -13.04 23.52
CA GLY A 235 12.26 -14.48 23.29
C GLY A 235 13.58 -15.16 22.89
N CYS A 236 14.46 -14.46 22.17
CA CYS A 236 15.79 -14.97 21.83
C CYS A 236 16.76 -14.99 23.04
N GLY A 237 16.57 -14.08 24.01
CA GLY A 237 17.35 -14.04 25.25
C GLY A 237 17.06 -15.22 26.17
N GLN A 238 15.78 -15.56 26.37
CA GLN A 238 15.38 -16.69 27.23
C GLN A 238 15.81 -18.06 26.68
N ALA A 239 15.84 -18.24 25.35
CA ALA A 239 16.32 -19.48 24.74
C ALA A 239 17.84 -19.73 24.94
N ARG A 240 18.61 -18.71 25.34
CA ARG A 240 20.05 -18.85 25.64
C ARG A 240 20.32 -19.25 27.09
N GLU A 241 19.39 -18.94 28.00
CA GLU A 241 19.53 -19.19 29.44
C GLU A 241 19.18 -20.65 29.80
N GLU A 242 18.21 -21.27 29.10
CA GLU A 242 17.85 -22.70 29.27
C GLU A 242 18.94 -23.69 28.79
N LEU A 243 19.91 -23.23 27.99
CA LEU A 243 21.06 -24.05 27.55
C LEU A 243 22.31 -23.89 28.45
N GLY A 244 22.30 -22.93 29.38
CA GLY A 244 23.41 -22.65 30.31
C GLY A 244 23.21 -23.23 31.71
N GLY A 245 22.02 -23.73 32.04
CA GLY A 245 21.69 -24.25 33.35
C GLY A 245 20.92 -25.56 33.25
N SER A 246 21.56 -26.65 33.69
CA SER A 246 21.01 -27.98 34.03
C SER A 246 21.63 -29.11 33.22
N GLY A 247 22.48 -29.87 33.92
CA GLY A 247 22.97 -31.17 33.47
C GLY A 247 21.83 -32.14 33.16
N ILE A 248 22.16 -33.05 32.26
CA ILE A 248 21.33 -34.15 31.78
C ILE A 248 20.75 -34.94 32.96
N ARG A 249 19.44 -34.85 33.16
CA ARG A 249 18.64 -35.95 33.70
C ARG A 249 17.59 -36.33 32.66
N VAL A 250 17.95 -37.31 31.83
CA VAL A 250 17.01 -38.05 31.01
C VAL A 250 16.14 -38.87 31.95
N LEU A 251 14.97 -38.35 32.30
CA LEU A 251 13.83 -39.20 32.58
C LEU A 251 12.84 -38.97 31.44
N SER A 252 12.81 -39.98 30.58
CA SER A 252 11.94 -40.09 29.43
C SER A 252 10.49 -40.23 29.88
N GLU A 253 9.75 -39.12 29.83
CA GLU A 253 8.29 -39.16 29.73
C GLU A 253 7.87 -39.20 28.25
N PRO A 254 6.83 -39.96 27.88
CA PRO A 254 6.38 -40.05 26.50
C PRO A 254 5.94 -38.68 26.00
N ARG A 255 6.60 -38.18 24.94
CA ARG A 255 6.20 -36.97 24.22
C ARG A 255 4.82 -37.16 23.59
N GLU A 256 3.77 -36.68 24.26
CA GLU A 256 2.54 -36.30 23.56
C GLU A 256 2.86 -35.13 22.64
N ARG A 257 2.75 -35.41 21.34
CA ARG A 257 2.96 -34.48 20.24
C ARG A 257 1.73 -33.57 20.18
N THR A 258 1.66 -32.57 21.05
CA THR A 258 0.58 -31.58 21.00
C THR A 258 0.76 -30.71 19.76
N GLU A 259 0.16 -31.16 18.66
CA GLU A 259 -0.21 -30.33 17.51
C GLU A 259 -0.87 -29.05 18.05
N ARG A 260 -0.22 -27.89 17.93
CA ARG A 260 -0.88 -26.60 18.12
C ARG A 260 -1.83 -26.39 16.94
N ARG A 261 -2.98 -27.05 16.99
CA ARG A 261 -4.15 -26.83 16.13
C ARG A 261 -4.65 -25.41 16.37
N VAL A 262 -4.50 -24.55 15.37
CA VAL A 262 -4.99 -23.16 15.42
C VAL A 262 -6.51 -23.22 15.29
N ARG A 263 -7.23 -23.41 16.39
CA ARG A 263 -8.69 -23.55 16.38
C ARG A 263 -9.34 -22.35 15.69
N LEU A 264 -9.84 -22.57 14.47
CA LEU A 264 -10.61 -21.61 13.68
C LEU A 264 -11.81 -21.13 14.50
N LYS A 265 -11.96 -19.82 14.64
CA LYS A 265 -13.09 -19.20 15.35
C LYS A 265 -14.12 -18.72 14.34
N CYS A 266 -15.38 -19.00 14.60
CA CYS A 266 -16.49 -18.55 13.79
C CYS A 266 -16.71 -17.05 14.01
N PRO A 267 -16.74 -16.19 12.97
CA PRO A 267 -16.96 -14.77 13.15
C PRO A 267 -18.40 -14.41 13.55
N LEU A 268 -19.36 -15.36 13.41
CA LEU A 268 -20.76 -15.15 13.81
C LEU A 268 -21.00 -15.42 15.29
N CYS A 269 -20.47 -16.53 15.83
CA CYS A 269 -20.67 -16.90 17.24
C CYS A 269 -19.44 -16.69 18.13
N LEU A 270 -18.29 -16.33 17.54
CA LEU A 270 -17.00 -16.11 18.22
C LEU A 270 -16.40 -17.34 18.94
N GLU A 271 -17.09 -18.47 18.90
CA GLU A 271 -16.63 -19.78 19.38
C GLU A 271 -15.75 -20.51 18.35
N PRO A 272 -14.96 -21.52 18.77
CA PRO A 272 -14.34 -22.46 17.83
C PRO A 272 -15.38 -23.06 16.87
N CYS A 273 -15.07 -23.05 15.57
CA CYS A 273 -15.99 -23.54 14.55
C CYS A 273 -16.36 -25.00 14.79
N ARG A 274 -17.64 -25.26 15.05
CA ARG A 274 -18.24 -26.59 15.01
C ARG A 274 -18.80 -26.80 13.60
N SER A 275 -18.53 -27.95 12.98
CA SER A 275 -18.92 -28.27 11.59
C SER A 275 -18.60 -27.13 10.60
N VAL A 276 -17.30 -26.96 10.32
CA VAL A 276 -16.79 -25.89 9.45
C VAL A 276 -17.48 -25.91 8.09
N THR A 277 -18.03 -24.77 7.70
CA THR A 277 -18.76 -24.58 6.44
C THR A 277 -18.16 -23.42 5.67
N ALA A 278 -17.85 -23.66 4.40
CA ALA A 278 -17.33 -22.67 3.48
C ALA A 278 -18.45 -22.07 2.64
N THR A 279 -18.42 -20.75 2.49
CA THR A 279 -19.18 -20.01 1.47
C THR A 279 -18.43 -19.99 0.14
N ARG A 280 -19.09 -19.70 -0.98
CA ARG A 280 -18.43 -19.60 -2.31
C ARG A 280 -17.28 -18.59 -2.37
N CYS A 281 -17.31 -17.56 -1.53
CA CYS A 281 -16.24 -16.56 -1.42
C CYS A 281 -15.07 -17.02 -0.53
N GLY A 282 -15.12 -18.23 0.05
CA GLY A 282 -14.05 -18.82 0.84
C GLY A 282 -14.08 -18.54 2.34
N HIS A 283 -15.03 -17.73 2.84
CA HIS A 283 -15.16 -17.49 4.28
C HIS A 283 -15.74 -18.70 5.02
N LEU A 284 -15.22 -18.97 6.22
CA LEU A 284 -15.51 -20.13 7.05
C LEU A 284 -16.34 -19.77 8.28
N PHE A 285 -17.35 -20.58 8.56
CA PHE A 285 -18.28 -20.41 9.69
C PHE A 285 -18.68 -21.77 10.27
N CYS A 286 -19.42 -21.78 11.38
CA CYS A 286 -20.20 -22.96 11.76
C CYS A 286 -21.36 -23.16 10.78
N TRP A 287 -21.71 -24.41 10.47
CA TRP A 287 -22.86 -24.75 9.62
C TRP A 287 -24.15 -24.04 10.07
N GLN A 288 -24.49 -24.17 11.35
CA GLN A 288 -25.73 -23.60 11.89
C GLN A 288 -25.76 -22.07 11.75
N CYS A 289 -24.66 -21.40 12.09
CA CYS A 289 -24.58 -19.94 12.05
C CYS A 289 -24.76 -19.40 10.62
N VAL A 290 -24.07 -19.98 9.63
CA VAL A 290 -24.13 -19.47 8.25
C VAL A 290 -25.41 -19.90 7.54
N ALA A 291 -25.95 -21.09 7.82
CA ALA A 291 -27.20 -21.55 7.22
C ALA A 291 -28.40 -20.73 7.70
N GLU A 292 -28.41 -20.30 8.97
CA GLU A 292 -29.42 -19.41 9.51
C GLU A 292 -29.31 -18.00 8.90
N TRP A 293 -28.09 -17.44 8.85
CA TRP A 293 -27.86 -16.13 8.22
C TRP A 293 -28.28 -16.10 6.75
N VAL A 294 -27.84 -17.08 5.95
CA VAL A 294 -28.08 -17.11 4.50
C VAL A 294 -29.56 -17.34 4.16
N ARG A 295 -30.34 -17.90 5.09
CA ARG A 295 -31.79 -18.04 4.95
C ARG A 295 -32.48 -16.67 4.95
N ASP A 296 -32.03 -15.76 5.81
CA ASP A 296 -32.62 -14.43 5.96
C ASP A 296 -31.98 -13.42 5.00
N ARG A 297 -30.65 -13.47 4.84
CA ARG A 297 -29.86 -12.56 4.02
C ARG A 297 -28.97 -13.35 3.08
N ARG A 298 -29.28 -13.33 1.78
CA ARG A 298 -28.56 -14.07 0.72
C ARG A 298 -27.17 -13.49 0.40
N GLU A 299 -26.39 -13.18 1.42
CA GLU A 299 -25.06 -12.57 1.35
C GLU A 299 -24.11 -13.16 2.40
N CYS A 300 -22.81 -13.13 2.13
CA CYS A 300 -21.79 -13.53 3.08
C CYS A 300 -21.68 -12.50 4.23
N PRO A 301 -21.68 -12.92 5.51
CA PRO A 301 -21.54 -12.00 6.66
C PRO A 301 -20.26 -11.17 6.67
N VAL A 302 -19.19 -11.63 6.01
CA VAL A 302 -17.86 -10.99 6.05
C VAL A 302 -17.65 -10.05 4.85
N CYS A 303 -17.85 -10.56 3.63
CA CYS A 303 -17.56 -9.78 2.41
C CYS A 303 -18.80 -9.37 1.61
N ARG A 304 -20.01 -9.71 2.07
CA ARG A 304 -21.30 -9.40 1.41
C ARG A 304 -21.45 -9.91 -0.03
N ALA A 305 -20.59 -10.83 -0.47
CA ALA A 305 -20.79 -11.53 -1.74
C ALA A 305 -22.11 -12.31 -1.68
N THR A 306 -22.84 -12.40 -2.80
CA THR A 306 -24.11 -13.12 -2.88
C THR A 306 -23.89 -14.62 -2.63
N VAL A 307 -24.69 -15.20 -1.72
CA VAL A 307 -24.61 -16.62 -1.34
C VAL A 307 -26.02 -17.21 -1.32
N GLU A 308 -26.18 -18.36 -1.98
CA GLU A 308 -27.42 -19.14 -1.93
C GLU A 308 -27.27 -20.32 -0.96
N PRO A 309 -28.34 -20.76 -0.26
CA PRO A 309 -28.26 -21.86 0.71
C PRO A 309 -27.68 -23.16 0.14
N GLN A 310 -27.96 -23.44 -1.15
CA GLN A 310 -27.49 -24.63 -1.87
C GLN A 310 -25.98 -24.61 -2.15
N THR A 311 -25.36 -23.44 -2.02
CA THR A 311 -23.95 -23.22 -2.34
C THR A 311 -23.04 -23.30 -1.12
N LEU A 312 -23.60 -23.55 0.05
CA LEU A 312 -22.87 -23.80 1.29
C LEU A 312 -22.26 -25.21 1.25
N VAL A 313 -20.95 -25.29 1.45
CA VAL A 313 -20.22 -26.56 1.45
C VAL A 313 -19.75 -26.86 2.87
N ALA A 314 -20.34 -27.88 3.48
CA ALA A 314 -19.89 -28.41 4.76
C ALA A 314 -18.59 -29.19 4.56
N LEU A 315 -17.52 -28.78 5.25
CA LEU A 315 -16.21 -29.43 5.17
C LEU A 315 -16.15 -30.57 6.19
N GLN A 316 -16.33 -31.80 5.72
CA GLN A 316 -16.12 -33.01 6.52
C GLN A 316 -14.63 -33.35 6.58
N HIS A 317 -14.14 -33.85 7.73
CA HIS A 317 -12.72 -34.15 7.96
C HIS A 317 -11.75 -32.96 7.86
N PHE A 318 -12.27 -31.74 8.01
CA PHE A 318 -11.45 -30.55 8.07
C PHE A 318 -10.71 -30.50 9.42
N ALA A 319 -9.51 -31.10 9.45
CA ALA A 319 -8.62 -31.04 10.60
C ALA A 319 -8.00 -29.64 10.66
N VAL A 320 -8.43 -28.87 11.65
CA VAL A 320 -7.85 -27.60 12.07
C VAL A 320 -6.85 -27.83 13.18
#